data_AF-A0A661ZSD5-F1
#
_entry.id   AF-A0A661ZSD5-F1
#
_cell.length_a   1.000
_cell.length_b   1.000
_cell.length_c   1.000
_cell.angle_alpha   90.00
_cell.angle_beta   90.00
_cell.angle_gamma   90.00
#
_symmetry.space_group_name_H-M   'P 1'
#
loop_
_entity.id
_entity.type
_entity.pdbx_description
1 polymer ?
#
loop_
_entity_poly.entity_id
_entity_poly.type
_entity_poly.pdbx_seq_one_letter_code
_entity_poly.pdbx_strand_id
1 'polypeptide(L)'
;MEDTLIIGLILILWGYLTWWMVIRFRKLKRSFTNSNLIRDLKHSGFHKTKVNEYSKKNKQIEYWFNWNTNRNNIILNIGIEFNRDLNIKENFVKYTLEFSKKYKEYGFNIGGKKTITREFRIKRETDIPNSNTIFNDFNKMIEITKNENITPPNSN
;
A
#
# COMPACT_ATOMS: atom_id res chain seq x y z
N MET A 1 -13.23 -35.74 -35.76
CA MET A 1 -14.37 -34.85 -35.42
C MET A 1 -14.46 -34.60 -33.92
N GLU A 2 -14.23 -35.61 -33.08
CA GLU A 2 -14.25 -35.47 -31.61
C GLU A 2 -13.12 -34.55 -31.08
N ASP A 3 -11.90 -34.68 -31.60
CA ASP A 3 -10.75 -33.84 -31.17
C ASP A 3 -10.98 -32.34 -31.44
N THR A 4 -11.65 -32.01 -32.53
CA THR A 4 -11.95 -30.63 -32.93
C THR A 4 -12.99 -29.99 -32.00
N LEU A 5 -13.95 -30.79 -31.51
CA LEU A 5 -14.93 -30.36 -30.50
C LEU A 5 -14.27 -30.14 -29.14
N ILE A 6 -13.34 -31.01 -28.74
CA ILE A 6 -12.60 -30.90 -27.47
C ILE A 6 -11.73 -29.63 -27.48
N ILE A 7 -11.00 -29.36 -28.58
CA ILE A 7 -10.19 -28.14 -28.72
C ILE A 7 -11.07 -26.89 -28.67
N GLY A 8 -12.24 -26.91 -29.33
CA GLY A 8 -13.20 -25.80 -29.28
C GLY A 8 -13.70 -25.50 -27.87
N LEU A 9 -14.05 -26.54 -27.11
CA LEU A 9 -14.47 -26.42 -25.70
C LEU A 9 -13.36 -25.85 -24.81
N ILE A 10 -12.11 -26.29 -24.99
CA ILE A 10 -10.95 -25.76 -24.25
C ILE A 10 -10.80 -24.26 -24.53
N LEU A 11 -10.86 -23.83 -25.79
CA LEU A 11 -10.73 -22.42 -26.16
C LEU A 11 -11.85 -21.55 -25.56
N ILE A 12 -13.08 -22.04 -25.55
CA ILE A 12 -14.22 -21.36 -24.90
C ILE A 12 -13.99 -21.25 -23.39
N LEU A 13 -13.53 -22.33 -22.74
CA LEU A 13 -13.23 -22.34 -21.31
C LEU A 13 -12.14 -21.33 -20.95
N TRP A 14 -11.07 -21.28 -21.74
CA TRP A 14 -9.97 -20.31 -21.60
C TRP A 14 -10.45 -18.87 -21.82
N GLY A 15 -11.31 -18.63 -22.82
CA GLY A 15 -11.94 -17.34 -23.06
C GLY A 15 -12.78 -16.89 -21.86
N TYR A 16 -13.58 -17.78 -21.30
CA TYR A 16 -14.38 -17.50 -20.11
C TYR A 16 -13.52 -17.21 -18.88
N LEU A 17 -12.51 -18.04 -18.61
CA LEU A 17 -11.58 -17.87 -17.48
C LEU A 17 -10.82 -16.54 -17.56
N THR A 18 -10.30 -16.20 -18.74
CA THR A 18 -9.56 -14.95 -18.95
C THR A 18 -10.47 -13.73 -18.79
N TRP A 19 -11.68 -13.77 -19.33
CA TRP A 19 -12.69 -12.71 -19.16
C TRP A 19 -13.09 -12.52 -17.69
N TRP A 20 -13.35 -13.63 -16.97
CA TRP A 20 -13.68 -13.59 -15.55
C TRP A 20 -12.55 -12.99 -14.70
N MET A 21 -11.29 -13.33 -14.99
CA MET A 21 -10.12 -12.73 -14.35
C MET A 21 -10.01 -11.21 -14.61
N VAL A 22 -10.38 -10.73 -15.80
CA VAL A 22 -10.40 -9.30 -16.13
C VAL A 22 -11.48 -8.57 -15.35
N ILE A 23 -12.69 -9.13 -15.28
CA ILE A 23 -13.80 -8.57 -14.49
C ILE A 23 -13.44 -8.51 -13.01
N ARG A 24 -12.90 -9.60 -12.45
CA ARG A 24 -12.47 -9.67 -11.05
C ARG A 24 -11.42 -8.61 -10.72
N PHE A 25 -10.44 -8.42 -11.60
CA PHE A 25 -9.43 -7.37 -11.42
C PHE A 25 -10.06 -5.97 -11.44
N ARG A 26 -10.97 -5.69 -12.38
CA ARG A 26 -11.68 -4.40 -12.44
C ARG A 26 -12.51 -4.15 -11.19
N LYS A 27 -13.17 -5.18 -10.66
CA LYS A 27 -13.95 -5.09 -9.41
C LYS A 27 -13.03 -4.75 -8.22
N LEU A 28 -11.95 -5.52 -8.03
CA LEU A 28 -10.98 -5.25 -6.97
C LEU A 28 -10.32 -3.87 -7.09
N LYS A 29 -9.97 -3.44 -8.31
CA LYS A 29 -9.46 -2.08 -8.59
C LYS A 29 -10.45 -1.03 -8.08
N ARG A 30 -11.72 -1.15 -8.46
CA ARG A 30 -12.78 -0.20 -8.07
C ARG A 30 -13.02 -0.21 -6.56
N SER A 31 -13.03 -1.38 -5.93
CA SER A 31 -13.22 -1.53 -4.48
C SER A 31 -12.05 -0.93 -3.69
N PHE A 32 -10.81 -1.05 -4.19
CA PHE A 32 -9.64 -0.39 -3.60
C PHE A 32 -9.72 1.14 -3.73
N THR A 33 -10.01 1.66 -4.93
CA THR A 33 -10.15 3.11 -5.17
C THR A 33 -11.26 3.75 -4.33
N ASN A 34 -12.34 3.01 -4.09
CA ASN A 34 -13.49 3.45 -3.29
C ASN A 34 -13.45 2.98 -1.83
N SER A 35 -12.34 2.39 -1.38
CA SER A 35 -12.25 1.83 -0.04
C SER A 35 -12.35 2.93 1.02
N ASN A 36 -12.95 2.60 2.17
CA ASN A 36 -12.98 3.48 3.33
C ASN A 36 -11.58 3.90 3.75
N LEU A 37 -10.56 3.08 3.48
CA LEU A 37 -9.16 3.39 3.75
C LEU A 37 -8.72 4.78 3.26
N ILE A 38 -9.02 5.13 2.01
CA ILE A 38 -8.62 6.43 1.43
C ILE A 38 -9.38 7.58 2.08
N ARG A 39 -10.64 7.36 2.44
CA ARG A 39 -11.50 8.34 3.11
C ARG A 39 -11.05 8.56 4.56
N ASP A 40 -10.78 7.48 5.28
CA ASP A 40 -10.35 7.49 6.67
C ASP A 40 -8.99 8.18 6.82
N LEU A 41 -8.04 7.94 5.90
CA LEU A 41 -6.75 8.63 5.90
C LEU A 41 -6.91 10.16 5.76
N LYS A 42 -7.80 10.60 4.86
CA LYS A 42 -8.11 12.03 4.72
C LYS A 42 -8.75 12.62 5.99
N HIS A 43 -9.69 11.89 6.60
CA HIS A 43 -10.31 12.34 7.86
C HIS A 43 -9.31 12.41 9.01
N SER A 44 -8.30 11.53 9.03
CA SER A 44 -7.19 11.58 9.99
C SER A 44 -6.18 12.71 9.73
N GLY A 45 -6.47 13.61 8.77
CA GLY A 45 -5.65 14.77 8.47
C GLY A 45 -4.55 14.53 7.43
N PHE A 46 -4.45 13.34 6.83
CA PHE A 46 -3.49 13.12 5.76
C PHE A 46 -3.92 13.80 4.46
N HIS A 47 -3.00 14.55 3.86
CA HIS A 47 -3.21 15.18 2.57
C HIS A 47 -2.71 14.26 1.46
N LYS A 48 -3.55 14.04 0.45
CA LYS A 48 -3.18 13.24 -0.73
C LYS A 48 -2.19 14.04 -1.58
N THR A 49 -0.97 13.54 -1.73
CA THR A 49 0.14 14.25 -2.39
C THR A 49 0.38 13.79 -3.83
N LYS A 50 0.15 12.52 -4.15
CA LYS A 50 0.36 12.02 -5.51
C LYS A 50 -0.57 10.85 -5.85
N VAL A 51 -1.01 10.81 -7.10
CA VAL A 51 -1.58 9.61 -7.73
C VAL A 51 -0.69 9.28 -8.90
N ASN A 52 -0.02 8.14 -8.85
CA ASN A 52 0.61 7.59 -10.05
C ASN A 52 -0.30 6.45 -10.53
N GLU A 53 -1.05 6.69 -11.60
CA GLU A 53 -1.57 5.60 -12.42
C GLU A 53 -0.48 5.26 -13.44
N TYR A 54 0.29 4.21 -13.18
CA TYR A 54 1.27 3.74 -14.15
C TYR A 54 0.53 3.13 -15.35
N SER A 55 1.01 3.43 -16.56
CA SER A 55 0.29 3.18 -17.82
C SER A 55 -0.02 1.69 -18.05
N LYS A 56 -0.97 1.42 -18.96
CA LYS A 56 -1.56 0.13 -19.41
C LYS A 56 -0.72 -1.16 -19.31
N LYS A 57 0.62 -1.07 -19.31
CA LYS A 57 1.55 -2.19 -19.17
C LYS A 57 1.74 -2.67 -17.72
N ASN A 58 1.77 -1.77 -16.73
CA ASN A 58 1.86 -2.12 -15.32
C ASN A 58 0.52 -1.82 -14.68
N LYS A 59 -0.28 -2.86 -14.39
CA LYS A 59 -1.61 -2.76 -13.77
C LYS A 59 -1.51 -2.33 -12.30
N GLN A 60 -0.89 -1.19 -12.06
CA GLN A 60 -0.54 -0.66 -10.75
C GLN A 60 -1.22 0.70 -10.54
N ILE A 61 -1.83 0.89 -9.38
CA ILE A 61 -2.26 2.20 -8.88
C ILE A 61 -1.47 2.48 -7.62
N GLU A 62 -0.97 3.70 -7.49
CA GLU A 62 -0.29 4.15 -6.30
C GLU A 62 -0.90 5.46 -5.77
N TYR A 63 -1.18 5.49 -4.48
CA TYR A 63 -1.63 6.67 -3.76
C TYR A 63 -0.62 7.04 -2.68
N TRP A 64 -0.14 8.29 -2.72
CA TRP A 64 0.69 8.85 -1.66
C TRP A 64 -0.10 9.85 -0.81
N PHE A 65 0.08 9.74 0.49
CA PHE A 65 -0.50 10.60 1.51
C PHE A 65 0.62 11.14 2.39
N ASN A 66 0.51 12.40 2.81
CA ASN A 66 1.47 13.05 3.71
C ASN A 66 0.71 13.73 4.86
N TRP A 67 1.25 13.60 6.07
CA TRP A 67 0.86 14.39 7.22
C TRP A 67 2.09 15.07 7.82
N ASN A 68 1.97 16.38 8.08
CA ASN A 68 3.06 17.20 8.61
C ASN A 68 2.56 18.05 9.79
N THR A 69 3.41 18.20 10.81
CA THR A 69 3.14 19.10 11.95
C THR A 69 4.08 20.29 11.92
N ASN A 70 3.49 21.50 11.93
CA ASN A 70 4.25 22.77 11.88
C ASN A 70 5.14 23.00 13.11
N ARG A 71 4.86 22.34 14.25
CA ARG A 71 5.60 22.56 15.51
C ARG A 71 6.83 21.67 15.70
N ASN A 72 6.90 20.48 15.07
CA ASN A 72 7.96 19.49 15.38
C ASN A 72 8.70 18.92 14.14
N ASN A 73 8.49 19.46 12.94
CA ASN A 73 9.04 18.94 11.67
C ASN A 73 8.93 17.39 11.55
N ILE A 74 7.80 16.84 12.00
CA ILE A 74 7.48 15.41 11.83
C ILE A 74 6.75 15.30 10.51
N ILE A 75 7.30 14.49 9.60
CA ILE A 75 6.68 14.17 8.32
C ILE A 75 6.38 12.68 8.32
N LEU A 76 5.10 12.37 8.08
CA LEU A 76 4.61 11.02 7.86
C LEU A 76 4.19 10.87 6.41
N ASN A 77 4.76 9.91 5.70
CA ASN A 77 4.28 9.54 4.37
C ASN A 77 3.67 8.14 4.40
N ILE A 78 2.56 7.97 3.68
CA ILE A 78 1.92 6.68 3.46
C ILE A 78 1.79 6.50 1.95
N GLY A 79 2.56 5.59 1.38
CA GLY A 79 2.38 5.10 0.02
C GLY A 79 1.51 3.85 0.05
N ILE A 80 0.45 3.78 -0.76
CA ILE A 80 -0.40 2.60 -0.89
C ILE A 80 -0.48 2.23 -2.36
N GLU A 81 -0.01 1.04 -2.66
CA GLU A 81 0.10 0.48 -4.00
C GLU A 81 -0.87 -0.70 -4.13
N PHE A 82 -1.72 -0.69 -5.15
CA PHE A 82 -2.42 -1.88 -5.62
C PHE A 82 -1.76 -2.34 -6.91
N ASN A 83 -1.14 -3.51 -6.88
CA ASN A 83 -0.40 -4.06 -8.01
C ASN A 83 -0.97 -5.42 -8.43
N ARG A 84 -0.84 -5.77 -9.70
CA ARG A 84 -1.04 -7.13 -10.20
C ARG A 84 0.25 -7.63 -10.80
N ASP A 85 0.80 -8.68 -10.20
CA ASP A 85 1.92 -9.39 -10.80
C ASP A 85 1.45 -10.07 -12.09
N LEU A 86 2.11 -9.76 -13.19
CA LEU A 86 1.76 -10.26 -14.51
C LEU A 86 2.22 -11.71 -14.73
N ASN A 87 3.26 -12.15 -14.02
CA ASN A 87 3.85 -13.48 -14.14
C ASN A 87 2.97 -14.52 -13.44
N ILE A 88 2.59 -14.25 -12.19
CA ILE A 88 1.76 -15.16 -11.39
C ILE A 88 0.26 -14.82 -11.41
N LYS A 89 -0.12 -13.71 -12.07
CA LYS A 89 -1.51 -13.21 -12.20
C LYS A 89 -2.20 -12.94 -10.86
N GLU A 90 -1.45 -12.67 -9.81
CA GLU A 90 -1.95 -12.38 -8.46
C GLU A 90 -2.04 -10.88 -8.21
N ASN A 91 -2.96 -10.47 -7.33
CA ASN A 91 -3.09 -9.08 -6.92
C ASN A 91 -2.49 -8.89 -5.54
N PHE A 92 -1.86 -7.75 -5.32
CA PHE A 92 -1.21 -7.37 -4.09
C PHE A 92 -1.61 -5.97 -3.69
N VAL A 93 -1.81 -5.75 -2.40
CA VAL A 93 -1.78 -4.42 -1.80
C VAL A 93 -0.49 -4.32 -1.02
N LYS A 94 0.31 -3.32 -1.35
CA LYS A 94 1.51 -2.96 -0.61
C LYS A 94 1.29 -1.59 -0.02
N TYR A 95 1.68 -1.38 1.23
CA TYR A 95 1.81 -0.03 1.76
C TYR A 95 3.18 0.19 2.39
N THR A 96 3.64 1.42 2.25
CA THR A 96 4.91 1.92 2.74
C THR A 96 4.61 3.06 3.70
N LEU A 97 4.97 2.90 4.96
CA LEU A 97 4.92 3.93 5.99
C LEU A 97 6.32 4.52 6.14
N GLU A 98 6.44 5.83 6.00
CA GLU A 98 7.69 6.55 6.22
C GLU A 98 7.51 7.54 7.35
N PHE A 99 8.37 7.43 8.36
CA PHE A 99 8.46 8.37 9.46
C PHE A 99 9.80 9.11 9.38
N SER A 100 9.73 10.45 9.41
CA SER A 100 10.92 11.27 9.56
C SER A 100 10.65 12.40 10.55
N LYS A 101 11.66 12.68 11.39
CA LYS A 101 11.64 13.77 12.37
C LYS A 101 12.89 14.60 12.17
N LYS A 102 12.75 15.93 12.09
CA LYS A 102 13.90 16.86 12.01
C LYS A 102 13.99 17.72 13.27
N TYR A 103 15.08 17.60 14.01
CA TYR A 103 15.37 18.46 15.15
C TYR A 103 16.15 19.69 14.68
N LYS A 104 15.48 20.82 14.43
CA LYS A 104 16.15 22.05 13.99
C LYS A 104 16.72 22.89 15.14
N GLU A 105 16.26 22.69 16.38
CA GLU A 105 16.54 23.57 17.52
C GLU A 105 18.01 23.63 17.95
N TYR A 106 18.86 22.67 17.55
CA TYR A 106 20.24 22.56 18.04
C TYR A 106 21.32 22.50 16.94
N GLY A 107 21.00 22.80 15.67
CA GLY A 107 21.99 22.76 14.58
C GLY A 107 22.44 21.36 14.13
N PHE A 108 21.89 20.28 14.70
CA PHE A 108 22.14 18.90 14.30
C PHE A 108 20.94 18.29 13.57
N ASN A 109 21.16 17.71 12.38
CA ASN A 109 20.17 16.87 11.71
C ASN A 109 20.17 15.45 12.31
N ILE A 110 19.57 15.27 13.49
CA ILE A 110 19.31 13.91 14.00
C ILE A 110 18.08 13.38 13.27
N GLY A 111 18.28 12.81 12.08
CA GLY A 111 17.21 12.37 11.19
C GLY A 111 17.41 10.95 10.71
N GLY A 112 16.73 9.99 11.32
CA GLY A 112 16.54 8.65 10.78
C GLY A 112 15.21 8.57 10.03
N LYS A 113 15.24 8.27 8.73
CA LYS A 113 14.04 7.85 8.01
C LYS A 113 13.77 6.40 8.41
N LYS A 114 12.68 6.14 9.12
CA LYS A 114 12.21 4.78 9.39
C LYS A 114 11.14 4.44 8.36
N THR A 115 11.29 3.28 7.74
CA THR A 115 10.37 2.79 6.72
C THR A 115 9.86 1.42 7.12
N ILE A 116 8.55 1.24 7.12
CA ILE A 116 7.92 -0.08 7.20
C ILE A 116 7.16 -0.32 5.91
N THR A 117 7.42 -1.47 5.30
CA THR A 117 6.70 -1.93 4.12
C THR A 117 5.98 -3.23 4.47
N ARG A 118 4.69 -3.31 4.18
CA ARG A 118 3.95 -4.58 4.24
C ARG A 118 3.25 -4.84 2.91
N GLU A 119 3.20 -6.12 2.58
CA GLU A 119 2.56 -6.64 1.38
C GLU A 119 1.50 -7.67 1.75
N PHE A 120 0.33 -7.56 1.12
CA PHE A 120 -0.82 -8.42 1.32
C PHE A 120 -1.25 -8.99 -0.02
N ARG A 121 -1.28 -10.31 -0.13
CA ARG A 121 -1.84 -10.99 -1.29
C ARG A 121 -3.36 -10.92 -1.24
N ILE A 122 -3.98 -10.38 -2.29
CA ILE A 122 -5.42 -10.13 -2.38
C ILE A 122 -6.08 -11.14 -3.29
N LYS A 123 -6.89 -12.02 -2.72
CA LYS A 123 -7.77 -12.91 -3.48
C LYS A 123 -9.18 -12.31 -3.54
N ARG A 124 -9.69 -11.72 -2.46
CA ARG A 124 -11.06 -11.19 -2.31
C ARG A 124 -11.04 -9.75 -1.80
N GLU A 125 -12.17 -9.06 -1.87
CA GLU A 125 -12.30 -7.67 -1.40
C GLU A 125 -12.03 -7.52 0.10
N THR A 126 -12.42 -8.53 0.88
CA THR A 126 -12.17 -8.62 2.33
C THR A 126 -10.69 -8.70 2.70
N ASP A 127 -9.83 -9.07 1.75
CA ASP A 127 -8.39 -9.21 2.00
C ASP A 127 -7.68 -7.85 1.92
N ILE A 128 -8.36 -6.80 1.40
CA ILE A 128 -7.82 -5.45 1.34
C ILE A 128 -7.66 -4.93 2.77
N PRO A 129 -6.45 -4.50 3.20
CA PRO A 129 -6.23 -4.02 4.55
C PRO A 129 -7.11 -2.80 4.83
N ASN A 130 -7.71 -2.76 6.02
CA ASN A 130 -8.45 -1.59 6.48
C ASN A 130 -7.52 -0.53 7.07
N SER A 131 -8.05 0.67 7.29
CA SER A 131 -7.34 1.80 7.91
C SER A 131 -6.79 1.46 9.29
N ASN A 132 -7.53 0.70 10.10
CA ASN A 132 -7.09 0.27 11.44
C ASN A 132 -5.80 -0.55 11.41
N THR A 133 -5.62 -1.45 10.44
CA THR A 133 -4.37 -2.22 10.29
C THR A 133 -3.19 -1.28 10.03
N ILE A 134 -3.36 -0.31 9.13
CA ILE A 134 -2.31 0.66 8.80
C ILE A 134 -1.99 1.56 10.00
N PHE A 135 -3.01 2.04 10.72
CA PHE A 135 -2.82 2.87 11.92
C PHE A 135 -2.18 2.10 13.08
N ASN A 136 -2.51 0.83 13.26
CA ASN A 136 -1.88 -0.01 14.27
C ASN A 136 -0.39 -0.24 13.99
N ASP A 137 -0.02 -0.50 12.73
CA ASP A 137 1.38 -0.62 12.34
C ASP A 137 2.12 0.71 12.48
N PHE A 138 1.43 1.81 12.19
CA PHE A 138 1.96 3.15 12.40
C PHE A 138 2.25 3.44 13.88
N ASN A 139 1.31 3.11 14.77
CA ASN A 139 1.50 3.25 16.22
C ASN A 139 2.67 2.41 16.73
N LYS A 140 2.79 1.16 16.25
CA LYS A 140 3.93 0.29 16.57
C LYS A 140 5.26 0.87 16.07
N MET A 141 5.29 1.47 14.88
CA MET A 141 6.49 2.15 14.36
C MET A 141 6.93 3.31 15.25
N ILE A 142 5.97 4.13 15.71
CA ILE A 142 6.26 5.23 16.65
C ILE A 142 6.80 4.66 17.97
N GLU A 143 6.18 3.60 18.50
CA GLU A 143 6.59 2.97 19.75
C GLU A 143 8.02 2.43 19.68
N ILE A 144 8.35 1.68 18.63
CA ILE A 144 9.72 1.19 18.38
C ILE A 144 10.70 2.37 18.30
N THR A 145 10.33 3.42 17.55
CA THR A 145 11.18 4.61 17.39
C THR A 145 11.39 5.35 18.72
N LYS A 146 10.39 5.38 19.61
CA LYS A 146 10.54 5.95 20.96
C LYS A 146 11.49 5.11 21.80
N ASN A 147 11.34 3.79 21.80
CA ASN A 147 12.16 2.87 22.60
C ASN A 147 13.63 2.87 22.17
N GLU A 148 13.91 2.92 20.85
CA GLU A 148 15.30 3.02 20.35
C GLU A 148 16.00 4.31 20.78
N ASN A 149 15.27 5.43 20.90
CA ASN A 149 15.81 6.73 21.33
C ASN A 149 15.99 6.83 22.86
N ILE A 150 15.47 5.87 23.64
CA ILE A 150 15.60 5.83 25.10
C ILE A 150 16.82 5.03 25.53
N THR A 151 17.43 4.22 24.64
CA THR A 151 18.70 3.54 24.94
C THR A 151 19.78 4.59 25.20
N PRO A 152 20.27 4.77 26.45
CA PRO A 152 21.39 5.66 26.70
C PRO A 152 22.59 5.10 25.92
N PRO A 153 23.50 5.95 25.40
CA PRO A 153 24.79 5.45 24.98
C PRO A 153 25.37 4.68 26.17
N ASN A 154 25.74 3.42 25.96
CA ASN A 154 26.35 2.58 26.98
C ASN A 154 27.41 3.42 27.72
N SER A 155 27.20 3.57 29.02
CA SER A 155 28.22 4.02 29.96
C SER A 155 29.26 2.90 30.06
N ASN A 156 30.20 2.89 29.12
CA ASN A 156 31.49 2.22 29.26
C ASN A 156 32.57 3.28 29.39
#